data_AF-A0A0G4GG56-F1
#
_entry.id   AF-A0A0G4GG56-F1
#
_cell.length_a   1.000
_cell.length_b   1.000
_cell.length_c   1.000
_cell.angle_alpha   90.00
_cell.angle_beta   90.00
_cell.angle_gamma   90.00
#
_symmetry.space_group_name_H-M   'P 1'
#
loop_
_entity.id
_entity.type
_entity.pdbx_description
1 polymer ?
#
loop_
_entity_poly.entity_id
_entity_poly.type
_entity_poly.pdbx_seq_one_letter_code
_entity_poly.pdbx_strand_id
1 'polypeptide(L)'
;MDGSSEGQVDMYHLMLQMQLEMQAMRQQLAQMSGQQSSQQPPSSSSSAPPPPLPAPAPAPPTTQPQPSGQCCVCYGEHGPATFGFVPCRHLCLCAHCHQQYKARHDQKVARVQQRNRTRGKKDKPLPLPQYRCPYCNGDAVHSDTLPNLRHWVEQIHTIDEDDEE
;
A
#
# COMPACT_ATOMS: atom_id res chain seq x y z
N MET A 1 -52.10 2.73 -12.18
CA MET A 1 -51.01 3.70 -11.95
C MET A 1 -49.74 2.95 -12.25
N ASP A 2 -49.30 3.03 -13.50
CA ASP A 2 -48.12 2.35 -14.03
C ASP A 2 -47.03 3.41 -14.16
N GLY A 3 -45.88 3.22 -13.51
CA GLY A 3 -44.80 4.20 -13.52
C GLY A 3 -43.77 3.94 -12.43
N SER A 4 -42.91 2.93 -12.63
CA SER A 4 -41.70 2.75 -11.80
C SER A 4 -40.61 1.91 -12.47
N SER A 5 -40.59 1.78 -13.81
CA SER A 5 -39.60 0.94 -14.52
C SER A 5 -38.70 1.70 -15.51
N GLU A 6 -38.83 3.03 -15.64
CA GLU A 6 -38.05 3.80 -16.62
C GLU A 6 -36.72 4.35 -16.05
N GLY A 7 -36.67 4.72 -14.76
CA GLY A 7 -35.47 5.33 -14.16
C GLY A 7 -34.32 4.35 -13.83
N GLN A 8 -34.59 3.04 -13.79
CA GLN A 8 -33.57 2.03 -13.50
C GLN A 8 -32.72 1.70 -14.74
N VAL A 9 -33.32 1.74 -15.94
CA VAL A 9 -32.63 1.45 -17.20
C VAL A 9 -31.68 2.59 -17.58
N ASP A 10 -32.05 3.84 -17.26
CA ASP A 10 -31.27 5.04 -17.54
C ASP A 10 -29.90 5.04 -16.80
N MET A 11 -29.89 4.64 -15.52
CA MET A 11 -28.66 4.55 -14.72
C MET A 11 -27.68 3.48 -15.22
N TYR A 12 -28.18 2.32 -15.66
CA TYR A 12 -27.32 1.29 -16.25
C TYR A 12 -26.78 1.71 -17.62
N HIS A 13 -27.58 2.44 -18.40
CA HIS A 13 -27.14 2.96 -19.70
C HIS A 13 -26.04 4.01 -19.53
N LEU A 14 -26.20 4.94 -18.56
CA LEU A 14 -25.22 5.96 -18.26
C LEU A 14 -23.90 5.36 -17.73
N MET A 15 -23.99 4.36 -16.86
CA MET A 15 -22.80 3.65 -16.34
C MET A 15 -22.07 2.90 -17.46
N LEU A 16 -22.81 2.27 -18.37
CA LEU A 16 -22.24 1.55 -19.51
C LEU A 16 -21.57 2.51 -20.50
N GLN A 17 -22.18 3.66 -20.77
CA GLN A 17 -21.62 4.69 -21.62
C GLN A 17 -20.29 5.22 -21.06
N MET A 18 -20.26 5.53 -19.76
CA MET A 18 -19.03 6.01 -19.11
C MET A 18 -17.92 4.94 -19.09
N GLN A 19 -18.27 3.66 -18.97
CA GLN A 19 -17.30 2.57 -19.04
C GLN A 19 -16.70 2.41 -20.44
N LEU A 20 -17.51 2.58 -21.49
CA LEU A 20 -17.06 2.53 -22.89
C LEU A 20 -16.10 3.68 -23.21
N GLU A 21 -16.40 4.90 -22.75
CA GLU A 21 -15.53 6.07 -22.96
C GLU A 21 -14.16 5.88 -22.30
N MET A 22 -14.12 5.38 -21.06
CA MET A 22 -12.83 5.07 -20.39
C MET A 22 -12.03 4.00 -21.12
N GLN A 23 -12.68 2.96 -21.67
CA GLN A 23 -11.98 1.93 -22.44
C GLN A 23 -11.42 2.49 -23.77
N ALA A 24 -12.16 3.36 -24.45
CA ALA A 24 -11.69 4.02 -25.66
C ALA A 24 -10.44 4.88 -25.39
N MET A 25 -10.45 5.65 -24.31
CA MET A 25 -9.31 6.48 -23.90
C MET A 25 -8.07 5.65 -23.56
N ARG A 26 -8.23 4.52 -22.84
CA ARG A 26 -7.11 3.60 -22.56
C ARG A 26 -6.49 3.04 -23.85
N GLN A 27 -7.31 2.73 -24.85
CA GLN A 27 -6.81 2.23 -26.13
C GLN A 27 -6.04 3.29 -26.93
N GLN A 28 -6.41 4.57 -26.82
CA GLN A 28 -5.64 5.65 -27.44
C GLN A 28 -4.27 5.84 -26.79
N LEU A 29 -4.21 5.78 -25.45
CA LEU A 29 -2.94 5.86 -24.70
C LEU A 29 -1.99 4.71 -25.05
N ALA A 30 -2.51 3.47 -25.16
CA ALA A 30 -1.71 2.31 -25.54
C ALA A 30 -1.12 2.43 -26.96
N GLN A 31 -1.85 3.04 -27.90
CA GLN A 31 -1.37 3.27 -29.26
C GLN A 31 -0.26 4.33 -29.33
N MET A 32 -0.30 5.37 -28.49
CA MET A 32 0.77 6.39 -28.44
C MET A 32 2.04 5.87 -27.75
N SER A 33 1.90 4.98 -26.77
CA SER A 33 3.05 4.40 -26.04
C SER A 33 3.88 3.40 -26.85
N GLY A 34 3.39 2.92 -28.01
CA GLY A 34 4.04 1.89 -28.81
C GLY A 34 5.22 2.35 -29.68
N GLN A 35 5.51 3.65 -29.77
CA GLN A 35 6.52 4.17 -30.70
C GLN A 35 7.92 4.42 -30.07
N GLN A 36 8.12 4.20 -28.77
CA GLN A 36 9.34 4.70 -28.08
C GLN A 36 10.25 3.63 -27.44
N SER A 37 10.21 2.36 -27.86
CA SER A 37 11.20 1.38 -27.38
C SER A 37 11.66 0.42 -28.48
N SER A 38 12.70 0.84 -29.18
CA SER A 38 13.54 -0.05 -29.99
C SER A 38 14.96 0.48 -29.98
N GLN A 39 15.73 0.19 -28.93
CA GLN A 39 17.21 0.16 -29.00
C GLN A 39 17.76 -0.83 -27.96
N GLN A 40 18.20 -1.99 -28.44
CA GLN A 40 19.38 -2.70 -27.93
C GLN A 40 20.59 -2.17 -28.73
N PRO A 41 21.83 -2.15 -28.19
CA PRO A 41 22.75 -3.27 -28.38
C PRO A 41 23.78 -3.42 -27.20
N PRO A 42 25.01 -3.99 -27.32
CA PRO A 42 25.39 -5.20 -26.60
C PRO A 42 26.62 -5.09 -25.66
N SER A 43 26.82 -6.15 -24.88
CA SER A 43 28.04 -6.72 -24.26
C SER A 43 29.31 -5.86 -24.05
N SER A 44 29.89 -5.93 -22.83
CA SER A 44 31.31 -6.30 -22.64
C SER A 44 31.66 -6.64 -21.19
N SER A 45 32.41 -7.72 -21.02
CA SER A 45 33.12 -8.12 -19.79
C SER A 45 34.36 -7.26 -19.58
N SER A 46 34.68 -6.91 -18.33
CA SER A 46 36.06 -6.82 -17.82
C SER A 46 36.10 -6.63 -16.30
N SER A 47 37.03 -7.33 -15.67
CA SER A 47 37.26 -7.41 -14.23
C SER A 47 38.15 -6.28 -13.71
N ALA A 48 37.75 -5.64 -12.60
CA ALA A 48 38.64 -4.98 -11.63
C ALA A 48 37.89 -4.75 -10.29
N PRO A 49 38.51 -4.96 -9.12
CA PRO A 49 37.89 -4.64 -7.83
C PRO A 49 38.07 -3.15 -7.46
N PRO A 50 37.06 -2.46 -6.89
CA PRO A 50 37.20 -1.10 -6.36
C PRO A 50 37.78 -1.08 -4.91
N PRO A 51 38.33 0.07 -4.45
CA PRO A 51 39.03 0.22 -3.16
C PRO A 51 38.06 0.23 -1.94
N PRO A 52 38.56 0.04 -0.70
CA PRO A 52 37.71 -0.05 0.49
C PRO A 52 37.15 1.33 0.89
N LEU A 53 35.82 1.43 0.97
CA LEU A 53 35.10 2.61 1.45
C LEU A 53 34.96 2.60 3.00
N PRO A 54 34.90 3.79 3.63
CA PRO A 54 34.84 3.96 5.08
C PRO A 54 33.48 3.56 5.69
N ALA A 55 33.49 3.32 7.00
CA ALA A 55 32.41 2.73 7.81
C ALA A 55 31.01 3.37 7.63
N PRO A 56 29.92 2.57 7.71
CA PRO A 56 28.57 3.05 7.40
C PRO A 56 28.01 3.97 8.48
N ALA A 57 27.63 5.18 8.06
CA ALA A 57 26.65 6.01 8.74
C ALA A 57 25.27 5.29 8.77
N PRO A 58 24.39 5.58 9.74
CA PRO A 58 23.08 4.94 9.82
C PRO A 58 22.28 5.19 8.54
N ALA A 59 22.05 4.12 7.79
CA ALA A 59 21.33 4.17 6.53
C ALA A 59 19.87 4.63 6.74
N PRO A 60 19.31 5.42 5.80
CA PRO A 60 17.86 5.61 5.72
C PRO A 60 17.17 4.24 5.59
N PRO A 61 15.90 4.08 6.03
CA PRO A 61 15.21 2.81 5.94
C PRO A 61 15.20 2.35 4.49
N THR A 62 16.04 1.36 4.20
CA THR A 62 16.14 0.75 2.89
C THR A 62 14.76 0.19 2.57
N THR A 63 14.10 0.83 1.61
CA THR A 63 12.88 0.31 1.03
C THR A 63 13.33 -0.88 0.20
N GLN A 64 13.45 -2.05 0.84
CA GLN A 64 13.70 -3.29 0.11
C GLN A 64 12.57 -3.43 -0.92
N PRO A 65 12.89 -3.66 -2.19
CA PRO A 65 11.86 -3.89 -3.20
C PRO A 65 11.01 -5.08 -2.75
N GLN A 66 9.74 -4.79 -2.48
CA GLN A 66 8.75 -5.79 -2.08
C GLN A 66 8.71 -6.93 -3.11
N PRO A 67 8.62 -8.20 -2.68
CA PRO A 67 8.25 -9.28 -3.60
C PRO A 67 6.91 -8.94 -4.24
N SER A 68 6.91 -8.91 -5.56
CA SER A 68 5.86 -8.39 -6.44
C SER A 68 4.44 -8.81 -6.04
N GLY A 69 3.63 -7.87 -5.54
CA GLY A 69 2.16 -7.93 -5.51
C GLY A 69 1.52 -9.12 -4.78
N GLN A 70 2.28 -9.93 -4.03
CA GLN A 70 1.80 -11.13 -3.36
C GLN A 70 1.65 -10.91 -1.85
N CYS A 71 0.63 -11.52 -1.26
CA CYS A 71 0.42 -11.48 0.18
C CYS A 71 1.56 -12.20 0.91
N CYS A 72 2.24 -11.57 1.86
CA CYS A 72 3.34 -12.18 2.60
C CYS A 72 2.89 -13.26 3.61
N VAL A 73 1.58 -13.41 3.83
CA VAL A 73 1.03 -14.40 4.76
C VAL A 73 0.57 -15.66 4.05
N CYS A 74 -0.13 -15.53 2.92
CA CYS A 74 -0.70 -16.67 2.17
C CYS A 74 -0.06 -16.85 0.79
N TYR A 75 0.95 -16.06 0.44
CA TYR A 75 1.72 -16.17 -0.80
C TYR A 75 0.85 -16.16 -2.08
N GLY A 76 -0.28 -15.45 -2.04
CA GLY A 76 -1.19 -15.30 -3.17
C GLY A 76 -2.37 -16.28 -3.21
N GLU A 77 -2.49 -17.21 -2.24
CA GLU A 77 -3.59 -18.19 -2.18
C GLU A 77 -4.99 -17.54 -2.20
N HIS A 78 -5.12 -16.35 -1.60
CA HIS A 78 -6.38 -15.60 -1.52
C HIS A 78 -6.43 -14.41 -2.48
N GLY A 79 -5.56 -14.38 -3.48
CA GLY A 79 -5.39 -13.25 -4.41
C GLY A 79 -4.23 -12.31 -4.06
N PRO A 80 -4.06 -11.23 -4.84
CA PRO A 80 -2.93 -10.32 -4.73
C PRO A 80 -2.94 -9.53 -3.42
N ALA A 81 -1.77 -9.01 -3.03
CA ALA A 81 -1.67 -8.01 -1.99
C ALA A 81 -2.29 -6.68 -2.46
N THR A 82 -3.19 -6.15 -1.66
CA THR A 82 -3.95 -4.92 -1.95
C THR A 82 -3.94 -3.94 -0.78
N PHE A 83 -3.39 -4.31 0.37
CA PHE A 83 -3.32 -3.48 1.57
C PHE A 83 -1.89 -3.04 1.91
N GLY A 84 -1.70 -1.72 1.94
CA GLY A 84 -0.44 -1.06 2.26
C GLY A 84 -0.34 -0.64 3.73
N PHE A 85 0.88 -0.60 4.26
CA PHE A 85 1.17 -0.17 5.63
C PHE A 85 1.96 1.14 5.65
N VAL A 86 1.46 2.15 6.36
CA VAL A 86 2.12 3.46 6.53
C VAL A 86 2.89 3.45 7.86
N PRO A 87 4.14 3.97 7.92
CA PRO A 87 4.85 4.73 6.89
C PRO A 87 5.71 3.90 5.95
N CYS A 88 5.91 2.61 6.21
CA CYS A 88 6.86 1.77 5.47
C CYS A 88 6.50 1.46 4.01
N ARG A 89 5.29 1.80 3.56
CA ARG A 89 4.74 1.61 2.21
C ARG A 89 4.73 0.17 1.69
N HIS A 90 4.91 -0.83 2.56
CA HIS A 90 4.81 -2.23 2.16
C HIS A 90 3.37 -2.60 1.82
N LEU A 91 3.14 -3.02 0.56
CA LEU A 91 1.88 -3.57 0.06
C LEU A 91 1.88 -5.09 0.21
N CYS A 92 1.68 -5.59 1.43
CA CYS A 92 2.05 -6.98 1.76
C CYS A 92 0.88 -7.88 2.17
N LEU A 93 -0.36 -7.39 2.27
CA LEU A 93 -1.53 -8.21 2.62
C LEU A 93 -2.59 -8.20 1.53
N CYS A 94 -3.17 -9.36 1.24
CA CYS A 94 -4.43 -9.45 0.50
C CYS A 94 -5.63 -9.10 1.40
N ALA A 95 -6.80 -8.87 0.81
CA ALA A 95 -8.02 -8.53 1.53
C ALA A 95 -8.40 -9.53 2.62
N HIS A 96 -8.30 -10.84 2.33
CA HIS A 96 -8.62 -11.88 3.29
C HIS A 96 -7.68 -11.86 4.50
N CYS A 97 -6.37 -11.83 4.27
CA CYS A 97 -5.38 -11.82 5.35
C CYS A 97 -5.41 -10.51 6.14
N HIS A 98 -5.74 -9.38 5.51
CA HIS A 98 -5.94 -8.11 6.18
C HIS A 98 -7.10 -8.15 7.18
N GLN A 99 -8.26 -8.72 6.81
CA GLN A 99 -9.40 -8.86 7.73
C GLN A 99 -9.04 -9.68 8.97
N GLN A 100 -8.35 -10.81 8.78
CA GLN A 100 -7.88 -11.62 9.91
C GLN A 100 -6.86 -10.88 10.77
N TYR A 101 -5.94 -10.16 10.13
CA TYR A 101 -4.94 -9.35 10.82
C TYR A 101 -5.62 -8.31 11.71
N LYS A 102 -6.57 -7.54 11.15
CA LYS A 102 -7.36 -6.54 11.87
C LYS A 102 -8.14 -7.15 13.03
N ALA A 103 -8.86 -8.25 12.80
CA ALA A 103 -9.61 -8.92 13.87
C ALA A 103 -8.71 -9.36 15.03
N ARG A 104 -7.53 -9.91 14.75
CA ARG A 104 -6.55 -10.26 15.80
C ARG A 104 -6.03 -9.04 16.54
N HIS A 105 -5.79 -7.93 15.83
CA HIS A 105 -5.36 -6.68 16.45
C HIS A 105 -6.45 -6.13 17.38
N ASP A 106 -7.68 -6.02 16.90
CA ASP A 106 -8.82 -5.51 17.66
C ASP A 106 -9.06 -6.35 18.93
N GLN A 107 -8.94 -7.68 18.84
CA GLN A 107 -9.00 -8.56 20.02
C GLN A 107 -7.89 -8.28 21.03
N LYS A 108 -6.66 -8.00 20.59
CA LYS A 108 -5.55 -7.65 21.50
C LYS A 108 -5.82 -6.31 22.18
N VAL A 109 -6.30 -5.31 21.43
CA VAL A 109 -6.69 -3.99 21.96
C VAL A 109 -7.78 -4.14 23.01
N ALA A 110 -8.86 -4.86 22.70
CA ALA A 110 -9.96 -5.11 23.64
C ALA A 110 -9.50 -5.78 24.94
N ARG A 111 -8.61 -6.78 24.85
CA ARG A 111 -8.03 -7.43 26.03
C ARG A 111 -7.23 -6.46 26.90
N VAL A 112 -6.40 -5.61 26.31
CA VAL A 112 -5.62 -4.62 27.07
C VAL A 112 -6.54 -3.56 27.68
N GLN A 113 -7.53 -3.08 26.95
CA GLN A 113 -8.53 -2.16 27.48
C GLN A 113 -9.28 -2.76 28.67
N GLN A 114 -9.73 -4.01 28.57
CA GLN A 114 -10.39 -4.70 29.67
C GLN A 114 -9.48 -4.79 30.91
N ARG A 115 -8.21 -5.18 30.73
CA ARG A 115 -7.23 -5.21 31.82
C ARG A 115 -7.00 -3.83 32.46
N ASN A 116 -7.02 -2.78 31.65
CA ASN A 116 -6.87 -1.41 32.14
C ASN A 116 -8.09 -0.94 32.95
N ARG A 117 -9.30 -1.40 32.59
CA ARG A 117 -10.52 -1.12 33.37
C ARG A 117 -10.49 -1.79 34.75
N THR A 118 -9.92 -2.99 34.85
CA THR A 118 -9.81 -3.73 36.11
C THR A 118 -8.61 -3.32 36.96
N ARG A 119 -7.69 -2.53 36.41
CA ARG A 119 -6.55 -1.98 37.16
C ARG A 119 -7.01 -0.84 38.05
N GLY A 120 -6.47 -0.78 39.28
CA GLY A 120 -6.79 0.29 40.22
C GLY A 120 -6.30 1.64 39.72
N LYS A 121 -6.92 2.74 40.18
CA LYS A 121 -6.59 4.11 39.76
C LYS A 121 -5.13 4.55 40.03
N LYS A 122 -4.39 3.79 40.86
CA LYS A 122 -2.97 4.05 41.17
C LYS A 122 -2.01 3.41 40.17
N ASP A 123 -2.46 2.44 39.38
CA ASP A 123 -1.62 1.75 38.41
C ASP A 123 -1.63 2.47 37.06
N LYS A 124 -0.43 2.67 36.48
CA LYS A 124 -0.34 3.17 35.11
C LYS A 124 -1.04 2.19 34.15
N PRO A 125 -1.91 2.67 33.25
CA PRO A 125 -2.57 1.81 32.27
C PRO A 125 -1.53 1.17 31.35
N LEU A 126 -1.76 -0.09 30.99
CA LEU A 126 -0.96 -0.79 30.00
C LEU A 126 -1.13 -0.11 28.64
N PRO A 127 -0.05 0.03 27.86
CA PRO A 127 -0.14 0.63 26.53
C PRO A 127 -0.98 -0.27 25.62
N LEU A 128 -1.84 0.36 24.81
CA LEU A 128 -2.59 -0.36 23.79
C LEU A 128 -1.61 -0.95 22.75
N PRO A 129 -1.88 -2.16 22.23
CA PRO A 129 -1.10 -2.74 21.16
C PRO A 129 -1.07 -1.80 19.96
N GLN A 130 0.12 -1.56 19.41
CA GLN A 130 0.29 -0.80 18.17
C GLN A 130 0.11 -1.70 16.95
N TYR A 131 -0.34 -1.12 15.85
CA TYR A 131 -0.43 -1.82 14.57
C TYR A 131 0.99 -1.96 13.99
N ARG A 132 1.28 -3.05 13.29
CA ARG A 132 2.64 -3.32 12.77
C ARG A 132 2.62 -3.93 11.39
N CYS A 133 3.54 -3.50 10.52
CA CYS A 133 3.69 -4.10 9.20
C CYS A 133 4.12 -5.58 9.33
N PRO A 134 3.41 -6.55 8.74
CA PRO A 134 3.80 -7.96 8.77
C PRO A 134 5.13 -8.26 8.06
N TYR A 135 5.56 -7.39 7.15
CA TYR A 135 6.77 -7.56 6.38
C TYR A 135 8.02 -7.05 7.12
N CYS A 136 8.06 -5.77 7.49
CA CYS A 136 9.23 -5.19 8.17
C CYS A 136 9.11 -5.14 9.70
N ASN A 137 7.96 -5.53 10.27
CA ASN A 137 7.63 -5.40 11.69
C ASN A 137 7.71 -3.97 12.25
N GLY A 138 7.82 -2.97 11.38
CA GLY A 138 7.80 -1.55 11.74
C GLY A 138 6.44 -1.15 12.28
N ASP A 139 6.43 -0.18 13.18
CA ASP A 139 5.20 0.39 13.70
C ASP A 139 4.43 1.04 12.55
N ALA A 140 3.14 0.72 12.49
CA ALA A 140 2.26 1.12 11.41
C ALA A 140 0.99 1.77 11.95
N VAL A 141 0.36 2.57 11.10
CA VAL A 141 -0.98 3.11 11.33
C VAL A 141 -1.95 2.47 10.35
N HIS A 142 -3.18 2.22 10.82
CA HIS A 142 -4.23 1.67 9.97
C HIS A 142 -4.64 2.72 8.94
N SER A 143 -4.70 2.34 7.66
CA SER A 143 -5.07 3.24 6.57
C SER A 143 -6.39 3.98 6.83
N ASP A 144 -7.38 3.23 7.29
CA ASP A 144 -8.73 3.71 7.58
C ASP A 144 -8.82 4.64 8.81
N THR A 145 -7.78 4.67 9.66
CA THR A 145 -7.72 5.56 10.85
C THR A 145 -7.04 6.90 10.58
N LEU A 146 -6.53 7.11 9.36
CA LEU A 146 -5.97 8.39 8.94
C LEU A 146 -7.02 9.17 8.14
N PRO A 147 -7.69 10.18 8.71
CA PRO A 147 -8.56 11.08 7.94
C PRO A 147 -7.82 11.85 6.83
N ASN A 148 -6.48 11.71 6.78
CA ASN A 148 -5.57 12.40 5.86
C ASN A 148 -4.61 11.43 5.16
N LEU A 149 -5.02 10.19 4.90
CA LEU A 149 -4.19 9.25 4.13
C LEU A 149 -3.78 9.84 2.76
N ARG A 150 -4.68 10.64 2.16
CA ARG A 150 -4.40 11.40 0.93
C ARG A 150 -3.27 12.42 1.11
N HIS A 151 -3.32 13.28 2.13
CA HIS A 151 -2.25 14.26 2.40
C HIS A 151 -0.89 13.61 2.68
N TRP A 152 -0.87 12.43 3.31
CA TRP A 152 0.38 11.69 3.51
C TRP A 152 0.91 11.11 2.21
N VAL A 153 0.05 10.55 1.35
CA VAL A 153 0.44 10.11 0.00
C VAL A 153 0.95 11.29 -0.83
N GLU A 154 0.36 12.48 -0.70
CA GLU A 154 0.78 13.69 -1.43
C GLU A 154 2.12 14.26 -0.92
N GLN A 155 2.35 14.36 0.40
CA GLN A 155 3.63 14.81 0.98
C GLN A 155 4.82 13.90 0.66
N ILE A 156 4.55 12.68 0.22
CA ILE A 156 5.56 11.70 -0.16
C ILE A 156 6.14 11.99 -1.55
N HIS A 157 5.37 12.63 -2.44
CA HIS A 157 5.81 12.93 -3.82
C HIS A 157 6.66 14.21 -3.91
N THR A 158 6.67 15.04 -2.87
CA THR A 158 7.34 16.35 -2.86
C THR A 158 8.77 16.32 -2.31
N ILE A 159 9.37 15.15 -2.08
CA ILE A 159 10.74 15.05 -1.51
C ILE A 159 11.79 14.72 -2.60
N ASP A 160 11.36 14.35 -3.81
CA ASP A 160 12.28 13.98 -4.90
C ASP A 160 12.58 15.12 -5.90
N GLU A 161 12.14 16.37 -5.67
CA GLU A 161 12.28 17.47 -6.66
C GLU A 161 13.18 18.66 -6.25
N ASP A 162 13.88 18.63 -5.10
CA ASP A 162 14.69 19.80 -4.62
C ASP A 162 16.19 19.49 -4.37
N ASP A 163 16.84 18.66 -5.19
CA ASP A 163 18.31 18.44 -5.08
C ASP A 163 19.02 18.43 -6.46
N GLU A 164 18.73 19.42 -7.30
CA GLU A 164 19.60 19.80 -8.43
C GLU A 164 19.76 21.34 -8.47
N GLU A 165 20.78 21.86 -7.78
CA GLU A 165 21.40 23.17 -8.06
C GLU A 165 22.86 22.96 -8.53
#